data_AF-A0A940ZFM6-F1
#
_entry.id   AF-A0A940ZFM6-F1
#
_cell.length_a   1.000
_cell.length_b   1.000
_cell.length_c   1.000
_cell.angle_alpha   90.00
_cell.angle_beta   90.00
_cell.angle_gamma   90.00
#
_symmetry.space_group_name_H-M   'P 1'
#
loop_
_entity.id
_entity.type
_entity.pdbx_description
1 polymer ?
#
loop_
_entity_poly.entity_id
_entity_poly.type
_entity_poly.pdbx_seq_one_letter_code
_entity_poly.pdbx_strand_id
1 'polypeptide(L)'
;YFLADTTVTIDPTAEELAETAILAAEKVRMLDIEPHVAMLSFSNFGSVNHPQAKKVRRAVEIVKERVPDLNVEGEMQADTAVVPELLDGFTFSKLKTPANILIFPDLNSGNICYKLLHHLGGAEAIGPILMGMNRPVHVLQRGDDVNDIVNMAAIAVVDVQNL
;
A
#
# COMPACT_ATOMS: atom_id res chain seq x y z
N TYR A 1 -5.60 -6.88 -3.71
CA TYR A 1 -4.97 -5.93 -2.77
C TYR A 1 -3.70 -5.39 -3.39
N PHE A 2 -3.33 -4.16 -3.07
CA PHE A 2 -2.12 -3.50 -3.52
C PHE A 2 -1.22 -3.29 -2.30
N LEU A 3 0.00 -3.83 -2.36
CA LEU A 3 0.98 -3.76 -1.28
C LEU A 3 2.07 -2.78 -1.72
N ALA A 4 2.15 -1.62 -1.08
CA ALA A 4 3.04 -0.56 -1.52
C ALA A 4 4.44 -0.68 -0.89
N ASP A 5 5.44 -0.37 -1.71
CA ASP A 5 6.88 -0.33 -1.38
C ASP A 5 7.40 -1.55 -0.59
N THR A 6 7.35 -2.71 -1.25
CA THR A 6 7.79 -3.98 -0.67
C THR A 6 9.24 -4.35 -1.06
N THR A 7 9.95 -3.43 -1.74
CA THR A 7 11.25 -3.73 -2.38
C THR A 7 12.29 -2.62 -2.34
N VAL A 8 11.95 -1.34 -2.14
CA VAL A 8 12.91 -0.23 -2.37
C VAL A 8 13.27 0.52 -1.09
N THR A 9 12.32 1.12 -0.39
CA THR A 9 12.63 2.07 0.68
C THR A 9 12.71 1.39 2.05
N ILE A 10 13.93 1.29 2.59
CA ILE A 10 14.23 0.53 3.82
C ILE A 10 13.46 1.04 5.04
N ASP A 11 13.63 2.33 5.38
CA ASP A 11 12.96 2.98 6.51
C ASP A 11 12.48 4.37 6.06
N PRO A 12 11.29 4.46 5.46
CA PRO A 12 10.78 5.70 4.89
C PRO A 12 10.43 6.69 5.99
N THR A 13 10.66 7.97 5.71
CA THR A 13 10.16 9.12 6.48
C THR A 13 8.64 9.23 6.39
N ALA A 14 8.03 10.09 7.22
CA ALA A 14 6.57 10.31 7.15
C ALA A 14 6.15 10.93 5.80
N GLU A 15 6.99 11.79 5.24
CA GLU A 15 6.82 12.41 3.93
C GLU A 15 6.87 11.37 2.80
N GLU A 16 7.86 10.47 2.83
CA GLU A 16 8.00 9.39 1.84
C GLU A 16 6.85 8.38 1.94
N LEU A 17 6.39 8.06 3.15
CA LEU A 17 5.19 7.22 3.35
C LEU A 17 3.94 7.88 2.77
N ALA A 18 3.77 9.18 2.98
CA ALA A 18 2.65 9.93 2.42
C ALA A 18 2.69 9.98 0.89
N GLU A 19 3.87 10.20 0.32
CA GLU A 19 4.08 10.16 -1.13
C GLU A 19 3.77 8.77 -1.72
N THR A 20 4.25 7.71 -1.07
CA THR A 20 3.96 6.32 -1.44
C THR A 20 2.45 6.05 -1.46
N ALA A 21 1.73 6.52 -0.45
CA ALA A 21 0.28 6.36 -0.36
C ALA A 21 -0.47 7.06 -1.50
N ILE A 22 -0.07 8.28 -1.83
CA ILE A 22 -0.67 9.08 -2.92
C ILE A 22 -0.40 8.40 -4.27
N LEU A 23 0.85 8.02 -4.55
CA LEU A 23 1.22 7.34 -5.80
C LEU A 23 0.52 5.99 -5.95
N ALA A 24 0.40 5.22 -4.87
CA ALA A 24 -0.34 3.96 -4.88
C ALA A 24 -1.82 4.19 -5.21
N ALA A 25 -2.45 5.19 -4.58
CA ALA A 25 -3.84 5.53 -4.86
C ALA A 25 -4.07 5.97 -6.31
N GLU A 26 -3.18 6.79 -6.87
CA GLU A 26 -3.23 7.19 -8.27
C GLU A 26 -3.11 6.00 -9.22
N LYS A 27 -2.17 5.09 -8.97
CA LYS A 27 -1.99 3.89 -9.78
C LYS A 27 -3.21 2.97 -9.74
N VAL A 28 -3.82 2.80 -8.58
CA VAL A 28 -5.03 1.98 -8.42
C VAL A 28 -6.23 2.60 -9.14
N ARG A 29 -6.37 3.92 -9.13
CA ARG A 29 -7.39 4.62 -9.93
C ARG A 29 -7.23 4.40 -11.43
N MET A 30 -6.00 4.31 -11.94
CA MET A 30 -5.74 3.99 -13.36
C MET A 30 -6.21 2.59 -13.77
N LEU A 31 -6.45 1.71 -12.79
CA LEU A 31 -7.01 0.37 -13.00
C LEU A 31 -8.55 0.37 -12.83
N ASP A 32 -9.20 1.53 -12.83
CA ASP A 32 -10.64 1.72 -12.56
C ASP A 32 -11.11 1.16 -11.21
N ILE A 33 -10.22 1.19 -10.21
CA ILE A 33 -10.52 0.74 -8.84
C ILE A 33 -10.51 1.95 -7.89
N GLU A 34 -11.54 2.09 -7.06
CA GLU A 34 -11.61 3.14 -6.04
C GLU A 34 -10.59 2.86 -4.93
N PRO A 35 -9.66 3.79 -4.62
CA PRO A 35 -8.63 3.56 -3.63
C PRO A 35 -9.14 3.70 -2.19
N HIS A 36 -8.96 2.64 -1.40
CA HIS A 36 -9.15 2.62 0.05
C HIS A 36 -7.81 2.31 0.72
N VAL A 37 -7.18 3.33 1.29
CA VAL A 37 -5.79 3.28 1.76
C VAL A 37 -5.74 3.09 3.28
N ALA A 38 -5.02 2.06 3.72
CA ALA A 38 -4.63 1.89 5.11
C ALA A 38 -3.13 2.13 5.29
N MET A 39 -2.80 3.06 6.18
CA MET A 39 -1.42 3.31 6.63
C MET A 39 -1.11 2.40 7.82
N LEU A 40 -0.36 1.33 7.56
CA LEU A 40 -0.17 0.23 8.51
C LEU A 40 0.82 0.56 9.63
N SER A 41 0.55 0.01 10.81
CA SER A 41 1.40 0.07 11.99
C SER A 41 1.07 -1.08 12.94
N PHE A 42 1.87 -1.24 14.00
CA PHE A 42 1.50 -2.11 15.13
C PHE A 42 0.57 -1.39 16.13
N SER A 43 0.22 -0.14 15.88
CA SER A 43 -0.73 0.67 16.67
C SER A 43 -2.01 0.91 15.89
N ASN A 44 -3.14 0.98 16.60
CA ASN A 44 -4.40 1.54 16.12
C ASN A 44 -4.62 2.95 16.70
N PHE A 45 -4.66 3.97 15.84
CA PHE A 45 -5.17 5.33 16.11
C PHE A 45 -4.78 5.92 17.48
N GLY A 46 -3.51 5.85 17.87
CA GLY A 46 -3.05 6.37 19.17
C GLY A 46 -2.80 5.35 20.26
N SER A 47 -3.20 4.07 20.07
CA SER A 47 -3.10 3.03 21.09
C SER A 47 -1.68 2.83 21.63
N VAL A 48 -0.65 3.06 20.82
CA VAL A 48 0.76 2.98 21.26
C VAL A 48 1.49 4.30 21.01
N ASN A 49 2.09 4.84 22.06
CA ASN A 49 2.91 6.05 22.01
C ASN A 49 4.38 5.70 21.69
N HIS A 50 4.67 5.36 20.42
CA HIS A 50 6.01 5.00 19.95
C HIS A 50 6.42 5.82 18.72
N PRO A 51 7.72 6.16 18.53
CA PRO A 51 8.18 6.92 17.37
C PRO A 51 7.73 6.35 16.02
N GLN A 52 7.79 5.04 15.83
CA GLN A 52 7.33 4.39 14.59
C GLN A 52 5.82 4.55 14.35
N ALA A 53 4.98 4.46 15.39
CA ALA A 53 3.53 4.70 15.26
C ALA A 53 3.24 6.18 14.94
N LYS A 54 3.97 7.10 15.58
CA LYS A 54 3.87 8.54 15.30
C LYS A 54 4.29 8.89 13.87
N LYS A 55 5.32 8.22 13.33
CA LYS A 55 5.78 8.37 11.94
C LYS A 55 4.63 8.12 10.96
N VAL A 56 3.93 7.00 11.14
CA VAL A 56 2.79 6.61 10.28
C VAL A 56 1.61 7.57 10.48
N ARG A 57 1.31 7.96 11.72
CA ARG A 57 0.26 8.97 12.00
C ARG A 57 0.54 10.30 11.31
N ARG A 58 1.79 10.77 11.37
CA ARG A 58 2.21 11.98 10.68
C ARG A 58 2.07 11.84 9.17
N ALA A 59 2.36 10.67 8.60
CA ALA A 59 2.14 10.41 7.18
C ALA A 59 0.65 10.55 6.82
N VAL A 60 -0.28 10.02 7.62
CA VAL A 60 -1.73 10.17 7.42
C VAL A 60 -2.14 11.64 7.41
N GLU A 61 -1.63 12.44 8.36
CA GLU A 61 -1.87 13.89 8.40
C GLU A 61 -1.41 14.56 7.10
N ILE A 62 -0.18 14.27 6.65
CA ILE A 62 0.38 14.81 5.41
C ILE A 62 -0.49 14.45 4.20
N VAL A 63 -0.96 13.20 4.09
CA VAL A 63 -1.84 12.80 2.98
C VAL A 63 -3.17 13.56 3.05
N LYS A 64 -3.79 13.68 4.23
CA LYS A 64 -5.05 14.42 4.41
C LYS A 64 -4.89 15.92 4.12
N GLU A 65 -3.72 16.50 4.38
CA GLU A 65 -3.38 17.88 4.04
C GLU A 65 -3.21 18.06 2.52
N ARG A 66 -2.55 17.13 1.83
CA ARG A 66 -2.22 17.24 0.39
C ARG A 66 -3.34 16.78 -0.54
N VAL A 67 -4.07 15.73 -0.16
CA VAL A 67 -5.11 15.07 -0.97
C VAL A 67 -6.32 14.78 -0.07
N PRO A 68 -7.10 15.80 0.33
CA PRO A 68 -8.16 15.68 1.33
C PRO A 68 -9.30 14.73 0.95
N ASP A 69 -9.48 14.49 -0.35
CA ASP A 69 -10.52 13.62 -0.90
C ASP A 69 -10.09 12.14 -0.97
N LEU A 70 -8.81 11.82 -0.72
CA LEU A 70 -8.37 10.43 -0.70
C LEU A 70 -8.91 9.72 0.55
N ASN A 71 -9.53 8.55 0.34
CA ASN A 71 -10.00 7.70 1.42
C ASN A 71 -8.81 6.98 2.08
N VAL A 72 -8.16 7.66 3.02
CA VAL A 72 -6.97 7.19 3.75
C VAL A 72 -7.20 7.25 5.26
N GLU A 73 -6.85 6.15 5.94
CA GLU A 73 -6.87 6.08 7.41
C GLU A 73 -5.64 5.39 7.99
N GLY A 74 -5.38 5.68 9.27
CA GLY A 74 -4.28 5.13 10.05
C GLY A 74 -3.81 6.09 11.15
N GLU A 75 -2.76 5.76 11.90
CA GLU A 75 -2.03 4.51 11.82
C GLU A 75 -2.88 3.34 12.33
N MET A 76 -2.86 2.19 11.65
CA MET A 76 -3.71 1.05 12.04
C MET A 76 -3.06 -0.32 11.82
N GLN A 77 -3.51 -1.31 12.58
CA GLN A 77 -3.08 -2.70 12.46
C GLN A 77 -3.65 -3.35 11.20
N ALA A 78 -2.94 -4.35 10.67
CA ALA A 78 -3.29 -5.02 9.42
C ALA A 78 -4.65 -5.73 9.49
N ASP A 79 -4.97 -6.36 10.61
CA ASP A 79 -6.27 -6.99 10.86
C ASP A 79 -7.42 -5.96 10.81
N THR A 80 -7.23 -4.81 11.44
CA THR A 80 -8.17 -3.69 11.44
C THR A 80 -8.37 -3.12 10.02
N ALA A 81 -7.33 -3.14 9.19
CA ALA A 81 -7.40 -2.68 7.81
C ALA A 81 -8.18 -3.63 6.88
N VAL A 82 -8.17 -4.95 7.14
CA VAL A 82 -8.69 -5.96 6.20
C VAL A 82 -9.93 -6.71 6.68
N VAL A 83 -10.22 -6.71 7.99
CA VAL A 83 -11.37 -7.39 8.59
C VAL A 83 -12.48 -6.35 8.87
N PRO A 84 -13.61 -6.37 8.14
CA PRO A 84 -14.68 -5.37 8.30
C PRO A 84 -15.16 -5.21 9.74
N GLU A 85 -15.30 -6.32 10.46
CA GLU A 85 -15.85 -6.34 11.82
C GLU A 85 -14.94 -5.63 12.83
N LEU A 86 -13.62 -5.63 12.58
CA LEU A 86 -12.66 -4.89 13.41
C LEU A 86 -12.66 -3.40 13.07
N LEU A 87 -12.82 -3.07 11.80
CA LEU A 87 -12.94 -1.69 11.32
C LEU A 87 -14.19 -0.99 11.86
N ASP A 88 -15.31 -1.71 11.96
CA ASP A 88 -16.59 -1.18 12.48
C ASP A 88 -16.49 -0.65 13.91
N GLY A 89 -15.52 -1.14 14.69
CA GLY A 89 -15.22 -0.62 16.03
C GLY A 89 -14.70 0.83 16.03
N PHE A 90 -14.22 1.33 14.89
CA PHE A 90 -13.66 2.68 14.72
C PHE A 90 -14.66 3.57 13.97
N THR A 91 -15.77 3.94 14.63
CA THR A 91 -16.88 4.68 14.00
C THR A 91 -16.47 6.03 13.38
N PHE A 92 -15.42 6.65 13.91
CA PHE A 92 -14.83 7.90 13.42
C PHE A 92 -14.03 7.75 12.11
N SER A 93 -13.61 6.53 11.76
CA SER A 93 -12.86 6.23 10.54
C SER A 93 -13.71 6.55 9.31
N LYS A 94 -13.12 7.22 8.30
CA LYS A 94 -13.74 7.39 6.98
C LYS A 94 -13.73 6.11 6.14
N LEU A 95 -12.82 5.18 6.46
CA LEU A 95 -12.76 3.88 5.83
C LEU A 95 -13.98 3.06 6.30
N LYS A 96 -15.00 2.91 5.45
CA LYS A 96 -16.23 2.12 5.72
C LYS A 96 -16.23 0.74 5.05
N THR A 97 -15.24 0.50 4.22
CA THR A 97 -14.99 -0.81 3.62
C THR A 97 -13.52 -1.16 3.86
N PRO A 98 -13.15 -2.44 3.90
CA PRO A 98 -11.76 -2.85 4.05
C PRO A 98 -10.84 -2.16 3.03
N ALA A 99 -9.63 -1.83 3.46
CA ALA A 99 -8.65 -1.20 2.62
C ALA A 99 -8.23 -2.15 1.49
N ASN A 100 -8.12 -1.64 0.26
CA ASN A 100 -7.57 -2.39 -0.86
C ASN A 100 -6.10 -2.03 -1.14
N ILE A 101 -5.61 -0.92 -0.56
CA ILE A 101 -4.22 -0.48 -0.62
C ILE A 101 -3.63 -0.50 0.79
N LEU A 102 -2.51 -1.21 0.95
CA LEU A 102 -1.80 -1.38 2.20
C LEU A 102 -0.43 -0.72 2.11
N ILE A 103 -0.21 0.33 2.91
CA ILE A 103 1.05 1.05 2.98
C ILE A 103 1.81 0.59 4.22
N PHE A 104 2.96 -0.06 4.01
CA PHE A 104 3.77 -0.61 5.09
C PHE A 104 4.66 0.46 5.73
N PRO A 105 4.93 0.39 7.05
CA PRO A 105 5.75 1.38 7.75
C PRO A 105 7.24 1.33 7.41
N ASP A 106 7.72 0.19 6.90
CA ASP A 106 9.12 -0.07 6.53
C ASP A 106 9.24 -1.29 5.59
N LEU A 107 10.41 -1.45 4.97
CA LEU A 107 10.67 -2.53 4.01
C LEU A 107 10.58 -3.92 4.62
N ASN A 108 10.99 -4.11 5.88
CA ASN A 108 10.92 -5.43 6.50
C ASN A 108 9.46 -5.89 6.58
N SER A 109 8.59 -5.02 7.09
CA SER A 109 7.17 -5.32 7.21
C SER A 109 6.51 -5.60 5.86
N GLY A 110 6.79 -4.79 4.83
CA GLY A 110 6.26 -5.01 3.48
C GLY A 110 6.79 -6.30 2.84
N ASN A 111 8.11 -6.49 2.84
CA ASN A 111 8.77 -7.60 2.18
C ASN A 111 8.40 -8.97 2.80
N ILE A 112 8.42 -9.05 4.13
CA ILE A 112 8.06 -10.25 4.86
C ILE A 112 6.58 -10.58 4.62
N CYS A 113 5.69 -9.59 4.71
CA CYS A 113 4.25 -9.80 4.59
C CYS A 113 3.86 -10.38 3.22
N TYR A 114 4.29 -9.78 2.10
CA TYR A 114 3.86 -10.28 0.78
C TYR A 114 4.40 -11.68 0.48
N LYS A 115 5.62 -12.00 0.93
CA LYS A 115 6.19 -13.34 0.76
C LYS A 115 5.47 -14.39 1.61
N LEU A 116 5.06 -14.05 2.83
CA LEU A 116 4.24 -14.94 3.66
C LEU A 116 2.84 -15.13 3.06
N LEU A 117 2.21 -14.07 2.56
CA LEU A 117 0.91 -14.17 1.85
C LEU A 117 1.03 -15.07 0.63
N HIS A 118 2.12 -14.98 -0.13
CA HIS A 118 2.35 -15.83 -1.28
C HIS A 118 2.56 -17.31 -0.89
N HIS A 119 3.52 -17.60 -0.02
CA HIS A 119 3.91 -18.98 0.27
C HIS A 119 3.01 -19.69 1.29
N LEU A 120 2.42 -18.98 2.25
CA LEU A 120 1.57 -19.55 3.30
C LEU A 120 0.09 -19.22 3.11
N GLY A 121 -0.20 -18.02 2.60
CA GLY A 121 -1.58 -17.56 2.37
C GLY A 121 -2.20 -18.06 1.07
N GLY A 122 -1.40 -18.68 0.18
CA GLY A 122 -1.86 -19.15 -1.13
C GLY A 122 -2.23 -17.99 -2.09
N ALA A 123 -1.78 -16.77 -1.80
CA ALA A 123 -2.01 -15.63 -2.66
C ALA A 123 -1.07 -15.67 -3.88
N GLU A 124 -1.59 -15.34 -5.05
CA GLU A 124 -0.73 -15.04 -6.20
C GLU A 124 -0.22 -13.59 -6.08
N ALA A 125 1.09 -13.43 -6.13
CA ALA A 125 1.73 -12.12 -6.04
C ALA A 125 2.17 -11.68 -7.45
N ILE A 126 1.62 -10.57 -7.94
CA ILE A 126 2.02 -9.95 -9.22
C ILE A 126 2.89 -8.73 -8.91
N GLY A 127 4.12 -8.69 -9.42
CA GLY A 127 5.03 -7.56 -9.23
C GLY A 127 6.52 -7.94 -9.22
N PRO A 128 7.43 -7.02 -8.89
CA PRO A 128 7.20 -5.64 -8.42
C PRO A 128 6.80 -4.65 -9.53
N ILE A 129 5.74 -3.87 -9.26
CA ILE A 129 5.32 -2.74 -10.09
C ILE A 129 5.98 -1.48 -9.54
N LEU A 130 6.92 -0.90 -10.26
CA LEU A 130 7.55 0.37 -9.88
C LEU A 130 6.62 1.55 -10.22
N MET A 131 6.58 2.53 -9.33
CA MET A 131 5.78 3.76 -9.45
C MET A 131 6.69 4.99 -9.40
N GLY A 132 6.25 6.13 -9.96
CA GLY A 132 7.01 7.40 -9.91
C GLY A 132 8.12 7.57 -10.98
N MET A 133 8.17 6.70 -11.98
CA MET A 133 9.16 6.77 -13.07
C MET A 133 8.62 7.57 -14.27
N ASN A 134 9.48 8.34 -14.96
CA ASN A 134 9.12 9.09 -16.18
C ASN A 134 8.65 8.21 -17.37
N ARG A 135 8.93 6.91 -17.32
CA ARG A 135 8.46 5.90 -18.28
C ARG A 135 8.15 4.60 -17.54
N PRO A 136 7.25 3.74 -18.06
CA PRO A 136 6.93 2.47 -17.43
C PRO A 136 8.17 1.56 -17.44
N VAL A 137 8.72 1.33 -16.25
CA VAL A 137 9.84 0.42 -16.02
C VAL A 137 9.39 -0.53 -14.94
N HIS A 138 9.41 -1.82 -15.22
CA HIS A 138 9.13 -2.84 -14.22
C HIS A 138 10.24 -3.88 -14.21
N VAL A 139 10.48 -4.46 -13.03
CA VAL A 139 11.59 -5.39 -12.80
C VAL A 139 10.98 -6.75 -12.47
N LEU A 140 11.45 -7.80 -13.12
CA LEU A 140 11.12 -9.18 -12.78
C LEU A 140 12.18 -9.71 -11.80
N GLN A 141 11.77 -10.57 -10.87
CA GLN A 141 12.69 -11.29 -9.99
C GLN A 141 13.21 -12.56 -10.67
N ARG A 142 14.36 -13.05 -10.23
CA ARG A 142 14.88 -14.34 -10.69
C ARG A 142 14.01 -15.44 -10.08
N GLY A 143 13.34 -16.21 -10.93
CA GLY A 143 12.45 -17.30 -10.51
C GLY A 143 10.97 -17.04 -10.74
N ASP A 144 10.60 -15.88 -11.29
CA ASP A 144 9.24 -15.56 -11.69
C ASP A 144 8.74 -16.53 -12.78
N ASP A 145 7.47 -16.91 -12.69
CA ASP A 145 6.83 -17.82 -13.64
C ASP A 145 6.44 -17.09 -14.93
N VAL A 146 6.16 -17.85 -15.99
CA VAL A 146 5.73 -17.29 -17.29
C VAL A 146 4.51 -16.38 -17.14
N ASN A 147 3.60 -16.70 -16.23
CA ASN A 147 2.41 -15.89 -15.94
C ASN A 147 2.78 -14.51 -15.38
N ASP A 148 3.81 -14.42 -14.53
CA ASP A 148 4.26 -13.15 -13.98
C ASP A 148 4.80 -12.25 -15.08
N ILE A 149 5.55 -12.81 -16.04
CA ILE A 149 6.04 -12.08 -17.21
C ILE A 149 4.89 -11.51 -18.04
N VAL A 150 3.84 -12.31 -18.29
CA VAL A 150 2.66 -11.89 -19.06
C VAL A 150 1.89 -10.79 -18.32
N ASN A 151 1.66 -10.96 -17.03
CA ASN A 151 0.97 -9.98 -16.19
C ASN A 151 1.73 -8.65 -16.14
N MET A 152 3.05 -8.70 -15.97
CA MET A 152 3.89 -7.49 -15.95
C MET A 152 3.93 -6.78 -17.31
N ALA A 153 3.91 -7.52 -18.42
CA ALA A 153 3.78 -6.94 -19.74
C ALA A 153 2.42 -6.25 -19.94
N ALA A 154 1.33 -6.84 -19.46
CA ALA A 154 0.00 -6.24 -19.52
C ALA A 154 -0.06 -4.92 -18.72
N ILE A 155 0.49 -4.91 -17.51
CA ILE A 155 0.58 -3.71 -16.66
C ILE A 155 1.39 -2.61 -17.36
N ALA A 156 2.53 -2.96 -17.95
CA ALA A 156 3.35 -1.99 -18.69
C ALA A 156 2.60 -1.36 -19.88
N VAL A 157 1.76 -2.13 -20.58
CA VAL A 157 0.94 -1.61 -21.69
C VAL A 157 -0.12 -0.63 -21.19
N VAL A 158 -0.81 -0.95 -20.09
CA VAL A 158 -1.78 -0.04 -19.47
C VAL A 158 -1.10 1.25 -19.03
N ASP A 159 0.09 1.16 -18.44
CA ASP A 159 0.88 2.31 -18.02
C ASP A 159 1.26 3.23 -19.20
N VAL A 160 1.56 2.67 -20.38
CA VAL A 160 1.86 3.46 -21.59
C VAL A 160 0.60 4.10 -22.19
N GLN A 161 -0.55 3.44 -22.13
CA GLN A 161 -1.80 3.98 -22.68
C GLN A 161 -2.31 5.22 -21.92
N ASN A 162 -1.87 5.40 -20.67
CA ASN A 162 -2.26 6.50 -19.79
C ASN A 162 -1.17 7.58 -19.65
N LEU A 163 -0.10 7.52 -20.46
CA LEU A 163 0.90 8.59 -20.64
C LEU A 163 0.42 9.61 -21.70
#